data_AF-A0A528N452-F1
#
_entry.id   AF-A0A528N452-F1
#
_cell.length_a   1.000
_cell.length_b   1.000
_cell.length_c   1.000
_cell.angle_alpha   90.00
_cell.angle_beta   90.00
_cell.angle_gamma   90.00
#
_symmetry.space_group_name_H-M   'P 1'
#
loop_
_entity.id
_entity.type
_entity.pdbx_description
1 polymer ?
#
loop_
_entity_poly.entity_id
_entity_poly.type
_entity_poly.pdbx_seq_one_letter_code
_entity_poly.pdbx_strand_id
1 'polypeptide(L)'
;DKIDAQAVIARFADVMEGSLEAGAATAVAAAETPRRAPGGDSALAKYATDLTQRARDGKIDPVVGRDPEIRQIVDILMRRRQNNPILTG
;
A
#
# COMPACT_ATOMS: atom_id res chain seq x y z
N ASP A 1 -31.61 16.33 35.21
CA ASP A 1 -30.91 15.54 34.19
C ASP A 1 -29.59 16.16 33.78
N LYS A 2 -28.50 15.67 34.35
CA LYS A 2 -27.13 15.98 33.90
C LYS A 2 -26.49 14.64 33.56
N ILE A 3 -26.05 14.49 32.32
CA ILE A 3 -25.31 13.31 31.88
C ILE A 3 -23.93 13.37 32.54
N ASP A 4 -23.54 12.31 33.25
CA ASP A 4 -22.21 12.20 33.85
C ASP A 4 -21.19 11.84 32.75
N ALA A 5 -20.33 12.80 32.43
CA ALA A 5 -19.32 12.67 31.39
C ALA A 5 -18.30 11.55 31.69
N GLN A 6 -17.96 11.31 32.96
CA GLN A 6 -16.99 10.28 33.32
C GLN A 6 -17.56 8.88 33.08
N ALA A 7 -18.85 8.68 33.40
CA ALA A 7 -19.55 7.43 33.14
C ALA A 7 -19.68 7.13 31.63
N VAL A 8 -19.91 8.17 30.81
CA VAL A 8 -19.98 8.02 29.34
C VAL A 8 -18.61 7.69 28.75
N ILE A 9 -17.54 8.33 29.21
CA ILE A 9 -16.18 8.05 28.74
C ILE A 9 -15.77 6.61 29.09
N ALA A 10 -16.09 6.14 30.30
CA ALA A 10 -15.76 4.78 30.73
C ALA A 10 -16.43 3.69 29.87
N ARG A 11 -17.59 3.99 29.27
CA ARG A 11 -18.35 3.07 28.40
C ARG A 11 -18.27 3.44 26.92
N PHE A 12 -17.36 4.33 26.56
CA PHE A 12 -17.28 4.87 25.21
C PHE A 12 -17.06 3.76 24.16
N ALA A 13 -16.23 2.76 24.47
CA ALA A 13 -15.97 1.65 23.56
C ALA A 13 -17.23 0.81 23.27
N ASP A 14 -17.99 0.45 24.31
CA ASP A 14 -19.22 -0.33 24.17
C ASP A 14 -20.30 0.44 23.39
N VAL A 15 -20.42 1.75 23.62
CA VAL A 15 -21.37 2.61 22.91
C VAL A 15 -21.01 2.74 21.42
N MET A 16 -19.73 2.66 21.09
CA MET A 16 -19.22 2.85 19.72
C MET A 16 -19.02 1.54 18.96
N GLU A 17 -19.32 0.38 19.54
CA GLU A 17 -19.10 -0.95 18.95
C GLU A 17 -19.84 -1.15 17.61
N GLY A 18 -21.01 -0.51 17.44
CA GLY A 18 -21.78 -0.53 16.17
C GLY A 18 -21.55 0.68 15.26
N SER A 19 -20.61 1.57 15.59
CA SER A 19 -20.40 2.81 14.84
C SER A 19 -19.62 2.57 13.55
N LEU A 20 -20.06 3.22 12.46
CA LEU A 20 -19.35 3.26 11.17
C LEU A 20 -17.91 3.79 11.31
N GLU A 21 -17.66 4.62 12.33
CA GLU A 21 -16.35 5.22 12.62
C GLU A 21 -15.37 4.24 13.28
N ALA A 22 -15.83 3.10 13.84
CA ALA A 22 -14.95 2.08 14.40
C ALA A 22 -14.07 1.41 13.32
N GLY A 23 -14.53 1.41 12.06
CA GLY A 23 -13.77 0.94 10.90
C GLY A 23 -12.94 2.02 10.20
N ALA A 24 -13.01 3.28 10.63
CA ALA A 24 -12.40 4.41 9.93
C ALA A 24 -11.04 4.84 10.52
N ALA A 25 -10.51 4.12 11.52
CA ALA A 25 -9.14 4.31 11.98
C ALA A 25 -8.16 3.59 11.03
N THR A 26 -7.66 4.33 10.05
CA THR A 26 -6.48 4.03 9.21
C THR A 26 -6.60 2.90 8.18
N ALA A 27 -7.43 3.10 7.16
CA ALA A 27 -7.19 2.52 5.84
C ALA A 27 -6.76 3.63 4.88
N VAL A 28 -5.50 4.06 4.98
CA VAL A 28 -4.83 4.69 3.82
C VAL A 28 -4.85 3.63 2.73
N ALA A 29 -5.51 3.94 1.62
CA ALA A 29 -5.82 3.02 0.53
C ALA A 29 -4.67 2.03 0.27
N ALA A 30 -4.84 0.79 0.74
CA ALA A 30 -4.03 -0.32 0.28
C ALA A 30 -4.35 -0.46 -1.21
N ALA A 31 -3.37 -0.13 -2.05
CA ALA A 31 -3.41 -0.43 -3.47
C ALA A 31 -3.94 -1.85 -3.64
N GLU A 32 -5.01 -1.98 -4.42
CA GLU A 32 -5.71 -3.22 -4.68
C GLU A 32 -4.70 -4.26 -5.15
N THR A 33 -4.28 -5.14 -4.23
CA THR A 33 -3.43 -6.28 -4.58
C THR A 33 -4.36 -7.22 -5.35
N PRO A 34 -4.08 -7.54 -6.63
CA PRO A 34 -4.98 -8.37 -7.41
C PRO A 34 -5.13 -9.70 -6.66
N ARG A 35 -6.37 -10.12 -6.41
CA ARG A 35 -6.69 -11.37 -5.71
C ARG A 35 -5.99 -12.51 -6.42
N ARG A 36 -4.98 -13.08 -5.76
CA ARG A 36 -4.27 -14.28 -6.21
C ARG A 36 -5.27 -15.44 -6.18
N ALA A 37 -5.56 -16.01 -7.35
CA ALA A 37 -6.28 -17.28 -7.43
C ALA A 37 -5.51 -18.34 -6.63
N PRO A 38 -6.15 -19.05 -5.69
CA PRO A 38 -5.49 -20.12 -4.94
C PRO A 38 -5.41 -21.35 -5.84
N GLY A 39 -4.19 -21.76 -6.22
CA GLY A 39 -3.96 -23.04 -6.90
C GLY A 39 -2.99 -22.94 -8.06
N GLY A 40 -1.74 -23.34 -7.81
CA GLY A 40 -0.65 -23.42 -8.79
C GLY A 40 0.49 -22.45 -8.48
N ASP A 41 1.73 -22.91 -8.65
CA ASP A 41 2.91 -22.04 -8.71
C ASP A 41 2.62 -20.93 -9.73
N SER A 42 2.49 -19.69 -9.26
CA SER A 42 2.06 -18.58 -10.10
C SER A 42 3.03 -18.44 -11.27
N ALA A 43 2.53 -18.09 -12.45
CA ALA A 43 3.41 -17.85 -13.61
C ALA A 43 4.51 -16.82 -13.27
N LEU A 44 4.21 -15.87 -12.38
CA LEU A 44 5.16 -14.93 -11.81
C LEU A 44 6.28 -15.63 -11.02
N ALA A 45 5.97 -16.61 -10.18
CA ALA A 45 6.99 -17.35 -9.44
C ALA A 45 7.88 -18.21 -10.35
N LYS A 46 7.34 -18.67 -11.49
CA LYS A 46 8.09 -19.50 -12.46
C LYS A 46 8.98 -18.68 -13.40
N TYR A 47 8.51 -17.51 -13.82
CA TYR A 47 9.11 -16.76 -14.93
C TYR A 47 9.54 -15.33 -14.60
N ALA A 48 9.20 -14.80 -13.41
CA ALA A 48 9.58 -13.47 -12.99
C ALA A 48 10.40 -13.49 -11.70
N THR A 49 11.13 -12.40 -11.45
CA THR A 49 11.83 -12.17 -10.19
C THR A 49 11.19 -10.99 -9.48
N ASP A 50 10.85 -11.14 -8.21
CA ASP A 50 10.33 -10.04 -7.39
C ASP A 50 11.46 -9.10 -6.96
N LEU A 51 11.58 -7.97 -7.66
CA LEU A 51 12.56 -6.93 -7.34
C LEU A 51 12.21 -6.16 -6.06
N THR A 52 10.93 -6.07 -5.70
CA THR A 52 10.49 -5.37 -4.48
C THR A 52 10.94 -6.15 -3.24
N GLN A 53 10.74 -7.47 -3.26
CA GLN A 53 11.20 -8.32 -2.15
C GLN A 53 12.72 -8.32 -2.06
N ARG A 54 13.44 -8.40 -3.19
CA ARG A 54 14.90 -8.31 -3.19
C ARG A 54 15.43 -6.98 -2.65
N ALA A 55 14.75 -5.87 -2.94
CA ALA A 55 15.08 -4.56 -2.37
C ALA A 55 14.92 -4.56 -0.84
N ARG A 56 13.81 -5.10 -0.33
CA ARG A 56 13.56 -5.23 1.11
C ARG A 56 14.58 -6.13 1.81
N ASP A 57 14.98 -7.21 1.15
CA ASP A 57 16.03 -8.12 1.63
C ASP A 57 17.45 -7.51 1.57
N GLY A 58 17.62 -6.31 0.98
CA GLY A 58 18.93 -5.68 0.79
C GLY A 58 19.80 -6.36 -0.29
N LYS A 59 19.20 -7.16 -1.18
CA LYS A 59 19.87 -7.91 -2.26
C LYS A 59 19.94 -7.14 -3.58
N ILE A 60 19.67 -5.83 -3.54
CA ILE A 60 19.79 -4.89 -4.65
C ILE A 60 20.82 -3.85 -4.27
N ASP A 61 21.79 -3.65 -5.14
CA ASP A 61 22.84 -2.65 -4.93
C ASP A 61 22.27 -1.23 -4.98
N PRO A 62 22.79 -0.30 -4.17
CA PRO A 62 22.35 1.08 -4.21
C PRO A 62 22.67 1.72 -5.55
N VAL A 63 21.69 2.40 -6.13
CA VAL A 63 21.85 3.13 -7.40
C VAL A 63 22.34 4.55 -7.10
N VAL A 64 23.49 4.93 -7.65
CA VAL A 64 24.09 6.26 -7.46
C VAL A 64 24.01 7.07 -8.76
N GLY A 65 23.58 8.34 -8.66
CA GLY A 65 23.64 9.31 -9.75
C GLY A 65 22.52 9.26 -10.78
N ARG A 66 21.48 8.44 -10.56
CA ARG A 66 20.30 8.32 -11.44
C ARG A 66 19.04 8.97 -10.88
N ASP A 67 19.20 9.93 -9.98
CA ASP A 67 18.09 10.63 -9.34
C ASP A 67 17.13 11.31 -10.33
N PRO A 68 17.60 11.98 -11.41
CA PRO A 68 16.70 12.61 -12.39
C PRO A 68 15.82 11.59 -13.13
N GLU A 69 16.41 10.47 -13.58
CA GLU A 69 15.70 9.42 -14.31
C GLU A 69 14.71 8.69 -13.41
N ILE A 70 15.11 8.38 -12.17
CA ILE A 70 14.22 7.74 -11.19
C ILE A 70 13.00 8.63 -10.91
N ARG A 71 13.21 9.94 -10.71
CA ARG A 71 12.08 10.88 -10.54
C ARG A 71 11.18 10.91 -11.77
N GLN A 72 11.75 10.97 -12.97
CA GLN A 72 10.97 10.95 -14.21
C GLN A 72 10.12 9.69 -14.35
N ILE A 73 10.66 8.51 -14.01
CA ILE A 73 9.94 7.24 -14.03
C ILE A 73 8.75 7.29 -13.06
N VAL A 74 8.97 7.76 -11.83
CA VAL A 74 7.91 7.92 -10.83
C VAL A 74 6.83 8.86 -11.33
N ASP A 75 7.20 10.01 -11.89
CA ASP A 75 6.27 10.99 -12.45
C ASP A 75 5.45 10.40 -13.60
N ILE A 76 6.03 9.55 -14.45
CA ILE A 76 5.32 8.86 -15.54
C ILE A 76 4.31 7.85 -14.97
N LEU A 77 4.71 7.04 -13.98
CA LEU A 77 3.84 6.05 -13.35
C LEU A 77 2.61 6.67 -12.70
N MET A 78 2.72 7.91 -12.20
CA MET A 78 1.62 8.65 -11.56
C MET A 78 0.62 9.27 -12.56
N ARG A 79 0.84 9.17 -13.88
CA ARG A 79 -0.05 9.76 -14.90
C ARG A 79 -1.35 8.98 -15.06
N ARG A 80 -2.42 9.66 -15.47
CA ARG A 80 -3.70 9.03 -15.82
C ARG A 80 -3.67 8.28 -17.17
N ARG A 81 -2.81 8.70 -18.09
CA ARG A 81 -2.65 8.11 -19.43
C ARG A 81 -1.17 7.97 -19.74
N GLN A 82 -0.81 6.95 -20.51
CA GLN A 82 0.58 6.63 -20.88
C GLN A 82 1.48 6.50 -19.64
N ASN A 83 1.01 5.74 -18.66
CA ASN A 83 1.67 5.55 -17.37
C ASN A 83 2.68 4.39 -17.35
N ASN A 84 2.96 3.78 -18.50
CA ASN A 84 3.92 2.70 -18.64
C ASN A 84 5.23 3.29 -19.19
N PRO A 85 6.22 3.61 -18.32
CA PRO A 85 7.49 4.16 -18.78
C PRO A 85 8.25 3.11 -19.61
N ILE A 86 8.87 3.56 -20.70
CA ILE A 86 9.80 2.77 -21.48
C ILE A 86 11.16 3.45 -21.35
N LEU A 87 12.16 2.69 -20.91
CA LEU A 87 13.52 3.17 -20.80
C LEU A 87 14.26 2.90 -22.10
N THR A 88 14.75 3.97 -22.72
CA THR A 88 15.61 3.92 -23.89
C THR A 88 16.97 4.49 -23.49
N GLY A 89 18.04 3.78 -23.81
CA GLY A 89 19.41 4.18 -23.54
C GLY A 89 20.32 3.67 -24.64
#